data_AF-A0A2P6S938-F1
#
_entry.id   AF-A0A2P6S938-F1
#
_cell.length_a   1.000
_cell.length_b   1.000
_cell.length_c   1.000
_cell.angle_alpha   90.00
_cell.angle_beta   90.00
_cell.angle_gamma   90.00
#
_symmetry.space_group_name_H-M   'P 1'
#
loop_
_entity.id
_entity.type
_entity.pdbx_description
1 polymer ?
#
loop_
_entity_poly.entity_id
_entity_poly.type
_entity_poly.pdbx_seq_one_letter_code
_entity_poly.pdbx_strand_id
1 'polypeptide(L)'
;MADEEESELSEKQKIDIAKWFLLNSPPGEIQFVAEDVKAVVNDDILYEEAASEAFPLYNKSHMISLEMPGGIGDVLVTSFGELRGTKYLDPRTAHVAVVDHIKQVCTDVRPALDEELPFAYVEEYRDETNVIKSIGWRKRCK
;
A
#
# COMPACT_ATOMS: atom_id res chain seq x y z
N MET A 1 -40.00 -28.65 -8.56
CA MET A 1 -38.97 -27.60 -8.51
C MET A 1 -38.52 -27.59 -7.08
N ALA A 2 -37.32 -28.12 -6.83
CA ALA A 2 -36.76 -28.12 -5.48
C ALA A 2 -36.31 -26.69 -5.20
N ASP A 3 -36.92 -26.06 -4.21
CA ASP A 3 -36.33 -24.90 -3.56
C ASP A 3 -35.01 -25.41 -2.97
N GLU A 4 -33.90 -25.09 -3.65
CA GLU A 4 -32.57 -25.22 -3.07
C GLU A 4 -32.57 -24.30 -1.86
N GLU A 5 -32.63 -24.86 -0.65
CA GLU A 5 -32.36 -24.10 0.56
C GLU A 5 -30.96 -23.48 0.39
N GLU A 6 -30.91 -22.19 0.07
CA GLU A 6 -29.70 -21.37 0.12
C GLU A 6 -29.21 -21.42 1.57
N SER A 7 -28.37 -22.40 1.87
CA SER A 7 -27.66 -22.50 3.13
C SER A 7 -26.91 -21.18 3.34
N GLU A 8 -27.29 -20.43 4.37
CA GLU A 8 -26.63 -19.17 4.69
C GLU A 8 -25.11 -19.39 4.79
N LEU A 9 -24.33 -18.57 4.07
CA LEU A 9 -22.87 -18.64 4.11
C LEU A 9 -22.38 -18.41 5.55
N SER A 10 -21.42 -19.22 5.99
CA SER A 10 -20.76 -19.00 7.27
C SER A 10 -20.02 -17.65 7.28
N GLU A 11 -19.87 -17.05 8.46
CA GLU A 11 -19.18 -15.77 8.64
C GLU A 11 -17.77 -15.78 8.02
N LYS A 12 -17.04 -16.89 8.18
CA LYS A 12 -15.70 -17.06 7.58
C LYS A 12 -15.73 -17.00 6.05
N GLN A 13 -16.73 -17.63 5.42
CA GLN A 13 -16.87 -17.57 3.96
C GLN A 13 -17.20 -16.16 3.50
N LYS A 14 -18.02 -15.41 4.26
CA LYS A 14 -18.29 -14.00 3.96
C LYS A 14 -17.03 -13.15 4.01
N ILE A 15 -16.18 -13.34 5.03
CA ILE A 15 -14.86 -12.67 5.13
C ILE A 15 -13.97 -13.02 3.94
N ASP A 16 -13.84 -14.31 3.61
CA ASP A 16 -12.99 -14.76 2.50
C ASP A 16 -13.43 -14.17 1.15
N ILE A 17 -14.74 -14.12 0.90
CA ILE A 17 -15.31 -13.54 -0.32
C ILE A 17 -15.08 -12.02 -0.35
N ALA A 18 -15.33 -11.32 0.76
CA ALA A 18 -15.07 -9.88 0.87
C ALA A 18 -13.60 -9.54 0.61
N LYS A 19 -12.68 -10.30 1.22
CA LYS A 19 -11.24 -10.19 0.98
C LYS A 19 -10.88 -10.42 -0.49
N TRP A 20 -11.47 -11.41 -1.13
CA TRP A 20 -11.24 -11.69 -2.55
C TRP A 20 -11.67 -10.52 -3.44
N PHE A 21 -12.81 -9.88 -3.17
CA PHE A 21 -13.25 -8.69 -3.90
C PHE A 21 -12.27 -7.51 -3.74
N LEU A 22 -11.84 -7.24 -2.51
CA LEU A 22 -10.88 -6.16 -2.23
C LEU A 22 -9.53 -6.39 -2.94
N LEU A 23 -9.01 -7.63 -2.93
CA LEU A 23 -7.73 -7.96 -3.56
C LEU A 23 -7.76 -7.86 -5.09
N ASN A 24 -8.90 -8.13 -5.73
CA ASN A 24 -9.06 -8.07 -7.18
C ASN A 24 -9.63 -6.74 -7.67
N SER A 25 -9.64 -5.72 -6.81
CA SER A 25 -10.08 -4.39 -7.19
C SER A 25 -9.19 -3.83 -8.31
N PRO A 26 -9.75 -3.12 -9.31
CA PRO A 26 -8.94 -2.43 -10.30
C PRO A 26 -8.06 -1.37 -9.64
N PRO A 27 -6.88 -1.05 -10.22
CA PRO A 27 -5.93 -0.11 -9.64
C PRO A 27 -6.56 1.29 -9.49
N GLY A 28 -6.59 1.80 -8.26
CA GLY A 28 -7.11 3.13 -7.95
C GLY A 28 -8.60 3.20 -7.60
N GLU A 29 -9.34 2.09 -7.69
CA GLU A 29 -10.78 2.04 -7.39
C GLU A 29 -11.12 1.27 -6.11
N ILE A 30 -10.11 0.78 -5.37
CA ILE A 30 -10.33 -0.02 -4.16
C ILE A 30 -11.22 0.67 -3.11
N GLN A 31 -11.19 2.00 -3.01
CA GLN A 31 -12.06 2.75 -2.09
C GLN A 31 -13.55 2.59 -2.46
N PHE A 32 -13.89 2.62 -3.74
CA PHE A 32 -15.26 2.41 -4.21
C PHE A 32 -15.69 0.95 -4.02
N VAL A 33 -14.82 0.00 -4.34
CA VAL A 33 -15.09 -1.43 -4.12
C VAL A 33 -15.27 -1.73 -2.64
N ALA A 34 -14.51 -1.06 -1.76
CA ALA A 34 -14.66 -1.16 -0.32
C ALA A 34 -16.03 -0.67 0.17
N GLU A 35 -16.54 0.46 -0.36
CA GLU A 35 -17.88 0.96 -0.05
C GLU A 35 -18.97 -0.03 -0.51
N ASP A 36 -18.83 -0.59 -1.71
CA ASP A 36 -19.77 -1.58 -2.27
C ASP A 36 -19.76 -2.88 -1.44
N VAL A 37 -18.58 -3.42 -1.12
CA VAL A 37 -18.43 -4.63 -0.30
C VAL A 37 -19.01 -4.41 1.09
N LYS A 38 -18.79 -3.23 1.68
CA LYS A 38 -19.37 -2.87 2.98
C LYS A 38 -20.90 -2.88 2.94
N ALA A 39 -21.51 -2.36 1.88
CA ALA A 39 -22.95 -2.39 1.69
C ALA A 39 -23.51 -3.81 1.48
N VAL A 40 -22.75 -4.68 0.80
CA VAL A 40 -23.15 -6.08 0.56
C VAL A 40 -23.04 -6.95 1.81
N VAL A 41 -21.97 -6.79 2.61
CA VAL A 41 -21.76 -7.59 3.83
C VAL A 41 -22.70 -7.16 4.95
N ASN A 42 -23.00 -5.86 5.06
CA ASN A 42 -23.90 -5.27 6.07
C ASN A 42 -23.55 -5.62 7.54
N ASP A 43 -22.29 -5.95 7.79
CA ASP A 43 -21.70 -6.19 9.12
C ASP A 43 -20.33 -5.51 9.17
N ASP A 44 -20.22 -4.48 10.01
CA ASP A 44 -19.01 -3.67 10.14
C ASP A 44 -17.83 -4.48 10.70
N ILE A 45 -18.08 -5.45 11.60
CA ILE A 45 -17.02 -6.19 12.28
C ILE A 45 -16.35 -7.16 11.30
N LEU A 46 -17.16 -7.91 10.54
CA LEU A 46 -16.66 -8.84 9.53
C LEU A 46 -15.93 -8.09 8.40
N TYR A 47 -16.45 -6.92 8.01
CA TYR A 47 -15.82 -6.07 7.00
C TYR A 47 -14.46 -5.54 7.47
N GLU A 48 -14.37 -5.03 8.71
CA GLU A 48 -13.11 -4.51 9.26
C GLU A 48 -12.02 -5.59 9.33
N GLU A 49 -12.37 -6.82 9.71
CA GLU A 49 -11.45 -7.95 9.71
C GLU A 49 -10.92 -8.23 8.30
N ALA A 50 -11.82 -8.36 7.31
CA ALA A 50 -11.45 -8.59 5.91
C ALA A 50 -10.59 -7.46 5.34
N ALA A 51 -10.96 -6.20 5.62
CA ALA A 51 -10.26 -5.02 5.14
C ALA A 51 -8.84 -4.92 5.75
N SER A 52 -8.70 -5.18 7.05
CA SER A 52 -7.41 -5.12 7.74
C SER A 52 -6.36 -6.05 7.12
N GLU A 53 -6.79 -7.20 6.58
CA GLU A 53 -5.92 -8.14 5.89
C GLU A 53 -5.74 -7.83 4.40
N ALA A 54 -6.81 -7.40 3.71
CA ALA A 54 -6.79 -7.22 2.26
C ALA A 54 -6.03 -5.95 1.83
N PHE A 55 -6.25 -4.82 2.49
CA PHE A 55 -5.68 -3.53 2.08
C PHE A 55 -4.14 -3.50 2.08
N PRO A 56 -3.44 -4.05 3.09
CA PRO A 56 -1.98 -4.12 3.05
C PRO A 56 -1.44 -4.95 1.89
N LEU A 57 -2.10 -6.07 1.58
CA LEU A 57 -1.71 -6.95 0.48
C LEU A 57 -1.93 -6.27 -0.88
N TYR A 58 -3.09 -5.64 -1.07
CA TYR A 58 -3.40 -4.88 -2.27
C TYR A 58 -2.44 -3.70 -2.48
N ASN A 59 -2.21 -2.89 -1.44
CA ASN A 59 -1.34 -1.71 -1.55
C ASN A 59 0.09 -2.11 -1.93
N LYS A 60 0.59 -3.23 -1.39
CA LYS A 60 1.93 -3.77 -1.70
C LYS A 60 2.01 -4.37 -3.10
N SER A 61 0.99 -5.12 -3.55
CA SER A 61 0.99 -5.76 -4.87
C SER A 61 0.88 -4.73 -6.00
N HIS A 62 0.10 -3.68 -5.79
CA HIS A 62 -0.08 -2.59 -6.74
C HIS A 62 0.99 -1.49 -6.65
N MET A 63 1.91 -1.59 -5.68
CA MET A 63 3.02 -0.64 -5.46
C MET A 63 2.54 0.81 -5.43
N ILE A 64 1.50 1.09 -4.64
CA ILE A 64 0.90 2.42 -4.59
C ILE A 64 1.92 3.47 -4.12
N SER A 65 1.85 4.67 -4.73
CA SER A 65 2.62 5.83 -4.31
C SER A 65 1.77 6.74 -3.45
N LEU A 66 2.24 7.08 -2.26
CA LEU A 66 1.56 7.98 -1.33
C LEU A 66 2.40 9.23 -1.09
N GLU A 67 1.78 10.40 -1.15
CA GLU A 67 2.44 11.67 -0.88
C GLU A 67 2.73 11.80 0.62
N MET A 68 3.97 12.16 0.95
CA MET A 68 4.39 12.42 2.33
C MET A 68 3.95 13.82 2.77
N PRO A 69 3.44 13.99 4.01
CA PRO A 69 3.14 15.29 4.57
C PRO A 69 4.36 16.22 4.52
N GLY A 70 4.12 17.48 4.18
CA GLY A 70 5.18 18.50 4.07
C GLY A 70 5.92 18.54 2.73
N GLY A 71 5.45 17.80 1.72
CA GLY A 71 6.00 17.89 0.35
C GLY A 71 7.43 17.35 0.23
N ILE A 72 7.82 16.45 1.14
CA ILE A 72 9.15 15.82 1.19
C ILE A 72 9.35 14.90 -0.04
N GLY A 73 8.25 14.35 -0.56
CA GLY A 73 8.21 13.48 -1.74
C GLY A 73 7.09 12.44 -1.60
N ASP A 74 7.19 11.38 -2.39
CA ASP A 74 6.26 10.26 -2.34
C ASP A 74 6.97 9.01 -1.84
N VAL A 75 6.26 8.21 -1.03
CA VAL A 75 6.70 6.89 -0.58
C VAL A 75 6.00 5.80 -1.39
N LEU A 76 6.75 4.76 -1.78
CA LEU A 76 6.20 3.58 -2.43
C LEU A 76 5.92 2.48 -1.40
N VAL A 77 4.67 2.03 -1.36
CA VAL A 77 4.25 0.93 -0.48
C VAL A 77 4.64 -0.40 -1.14
N THR A 78 5.73 -1.01 -0.66
CA THR A 78 6.25 -2.27 -1.20
C THR A 78 6.77 -3.16 -0.08
N SER A 79 6.81 -4.47 -0.30
CA SER A 79 7.39 -5.42 0.66
C SER A 79 8.90 -5.22 0.88
N PHE A 80 9.61 -4.60 -0.07
CA PHE A 80 11.04 -4.33 0.03
C PHE A 80 11.36 -3.09 0.86
N GLY A 81 10.46 -2.09 0.84
CA GLY A 81 10.56 -0.87 1.64
C GLY A 81 9.88 -0.98 3.00
N GLU A 82 9.22 -2.10 3.30
CA GLU A 82 8.53 -2.30 4.58
C GLU A 82 9.53 -2.54 5.71
N LEU A 83 9.52 -1.66 6.71
CA LEU A 83 10.27 -1.87 7.95
C LEU A 83 9.43 -2.62 8.97
N ARG A 84 8.18 -2.17 9.18
CA ARG A 84 7.22 -2.76 10.13
C ARG A 84 5.80 -2.46 9.70
N GLY A 85 5.07 -3.41 9.11
CA GLY A 85 3.61 -3.37 8.90
C GLY A 85 3.07 -2.13 8.19
N THR A 86 3.00 -1.02 8.92
CA THR A 86 2.55 0.31 8.49
C THR A 86 3.68 1.29 8.18
N LYS A 87 4.95 0.93 8.46
CA LYS A 87 6.13 1.80 8.29
C LYS A 87 6.92 1.43 7.05
N TYR A 88 7.14 2.40 6.18
CA TYR A 88 7.82 2.23 4.89
C TYR A 88 8.99 3.20 4.78
N LEU A 89 10.15 2.68 4.39
CA LEU A 89 11.36 3.46 4.14
C LEU A 89 11.37 3.94 2.69
N ASP A 90 11.52 5.24 2.50
CA ASP A 90 11.96 5.80 1.22
C ASP A 90 13.47 6.07 1.27
N PRO A 91 14.30 5.26 0.59
CA PRO A 91 15.75 5.46 0.59
C PRO A 91 16.17 6.75 -0.13
N ARG A 92 15.36 7.27 -1.05
CA ARG A 92 15.70 8.47 -1.81
C ARG A 92 15.68 9.72 -0.94
N THR A 93 14.68 9.82 -0.06
CA THR A 93 14.55 10.94 0.88
C THR A 93 15.18 10.63 2.23
N ALA A 94 15.58 9.38 2.50
CA ALA A 94 16.02 8.90 3.80
C ALA A 94 14.98 9.14 4.92
N HIS A 95 13.69 8.99 4.59
CA HIS A 95 12.58 9.14 5.53
C HIS A 95 11.80 7.83 5.67
N VAL A 96 11.20 7.65 6.84
CA VAL A 96 10.26 6.57 7.13
C VAL A 96 8.86 7.17 7.24
N ALA A 97 7.99 6.73 6.35
CA ALA A 97 6.59 7.12 6.30
C ALA A 97 5.72 6.10 7.06
N VAL A 98 4.74 6.61 7.79
CA VAL A 98 3.69 5.81 8.44
C VAL A 98 2.44 5.88 7.57
N VAL A 99 1.99 4.73 7.09
CA VAL A 99 0.89 4.59 6.15
C VAL A 99 -0.33 4.00 6.84
N ASP A 100 -1.47 4.67 6.67
CA ASP A 100 -2.78 4.08 6.92
C ASP A 100 -3.21 3.33 5.65
N HIS A 101 -3.26 2.00 5.74
CA HIS A 101 -3.56 1.15 4.59
C HIS A 101 -5.01 1.28 4.11
N ILE A 102 -5.96 1.51 5.02
CA ILE A 102 -7.39 1.57 4.69
C ILE A 102 -7.67 2.89 3.99
N LYS A 103 -7.19 4.00 4.56
CA LYS A 103 -7.38 5.33 3.96
C LYS A 103 -6.46 5.60 2.77
N GLN A 104 -5.41 4.79 2.59
CA GLN A 104 -4.35 4.99 1.60
C GLN A 104 -3.73 6.39 1.71
N VAL A 105 -3.35 6.78 2.93
CA VAL A 105 -2.74 8.09 3.22
C VAL A 105 -1.51 7.92 4.10
N CYS A 106 -0.50 8.73 3.85
CA CYS A 106 0.63 8.88 4.77
C CYS A 106 0.22 9.80 5.94
N THR A 107 0.24 9.25 7.14
CA THR A 107 -0.21 9.95 8.36
C THR A 107 0.90 10.73 9.05
N ASP A 108 2.10 10.17 9.05
CA ASP A 108 3.25 10.74 9.74
C ASP A 108 4.55 10.36 9.01
N VAL A 109 5.56 11.21 9.15
CA VAL A 109 6.87 11.03 8.52
C VAL A 109 7.94 11.40 9.52
N ARG A 110 8.96 10.55 9.61
CA ARG A 110 10.15 10.80 10.41
C ARG A 110 11.41 10.55 9.60
N PRO A 111 12.55 11.15 9.96
CA PRO A 111 13.84 10.75 9.41
C PRO A 111 14.13 9.27 9.75
N ALA A 112 14.78 8.57 8.81
CA ALA A 112 15.25 7.21 9.03
C ALA A 112 16.40 7.20 10.06
N LEU A 113 16.49 6.11 10.82
CA LEU A 113 17.64 5.86 11.69
C LEU A 113 18.77 5.21 10.89
N ASP A 114 20.03 5.41 11.30
CA ASP A 114 21.20 4.82 10.63
C ASP A 114 21.11 3.28 10.52
N GLU A 115 20.47 2.61 11.48
CA GLU A 115 20.25 1.15 11.46
C GLU A 115 19.20 0.70 10.43
N GLU A 116 18.28 1.59 10.05
CA GLU A 116 17.21 1.32 9.08
C GLU A 116 17.67 1.64 7.66
N LEU A 117 18.72 2.45 7.51
CA LEU A 117 19.30 2.77 6.23
C LEU A 117 20.16 1.61 5.72
N PRO A 118 20.17 1.37 4.40
CA PRO A 118 21.11 0.46 3.79
C PRO A 118 22.55 0.89 4.07
N PHE A 119 23.46 -0.08 4.13
CA PHE A 119 24.88 0.21 4.33
C PHE A 119 25.40 1.23 3.31
N ALA A 120 26.26 2.13 3.75
CA ALA A 120 26.84 3.20 2.92
C ALA A 120 27.46 2.70 1.60
N TYR A 121 27.98 1.47 1.59
CA TYR A 121 28.48 0.82 0.37
C TYR A 121 27.41 0.62 -0.71
N VAL A 122 26.17 0.30 -0.33
CA VAL A 122 25.05 0.08 -1.27
C VAL A 122 24.48 1.42 -1.76
N GLU A 123 24.52 2.45 -0.91
CA GLU A 123 24.02 3.79 -1.23
C GLU A 123 24.85 4.46 -2.35
N GLU A 124 26.17 4.22 -2.41
CA GLU A 124 27.02 4.71 -3.51
C GLU A 124 26.48 4.31 -4.89
N TYR A 125 26.07 3.05 -5.06
CA TYR A 125 25.50 2.56 -6.31
C TYR A 125 24.06 3.04 -6.57
N ARG A 126 23.28 3.32 -5.52
CA ARG A 126 21.93 3.86 -5.66
C ARG A 126 21.97 5.31 -6.12
N ASP A 127 22.85 6.10 -5.56
CA ASP A 127 23.02 7.51 -5.93
C ASP A 127 23.45 7.68 -7.39
N GLU A 128 24.28 6.78 -7.91
CA GLU A 128 24.66 6.76 -9.32
C GLU A 128 23.45 6.66 -10.27
N THR A 129 22.41 5.91 -9.91
CA THR A 129 21.18 5.82 -10.72
C THR A 129 20.40 7.14 -10.76
N ASN A 130 20.50 7.98 -9.72
CA ASN A 130 19.92 9.33 -9.70
C ASN A 130 20.72 10.30 -10.57
N VAL A 131 22.05 10.20 -10.57
CA VAL A 131 22.94 11.05 -11.39
C VAL A 131 22.69 10.86 -12.89
N ILE A 132 22.46 9.62 -13.36
CA ILE A 132 22.21 9.33 -14.79
C ILE A 132 20.93 10.03 -15.30
N LYS A 133 19.88 10.13 -14.49
CA LYS A 133 18.64 10.85 -14.87
C LYS A 133 18.89 12.34 -15.10
N SER A 134 19.72 12.97 -14.26
CA SER A 134 20.06 14.40 -14.39
C SER A 134 20.86 14.72 -15.67
N ILE A 135 21.75 13.80 -16.07
CA ILE A 135 22.58 13.94 -17.28
C ILE A 135 21.74 13.67 -18.55
N GLY A 136 20.81 12.70 -18.50
CA GLY A 136 19.89 12.41 -19.59
C GLY A 136 18.93 13.57 -19.90
N TRP A 137 18.45 14.29 -18.88
CA TRP A 137 17.60 15.46 -19.05
C TRP A 137 18.36 16.66 -19.65
N ARG A 138 19.61 16.90 -19.20
CA ARG A 138 20.48 17.94 -19.78
C ARG A 138 20.85 17.69 -21.25
N LYS A 139 20.93 16.44 -21.69
CA LYS A 139 21.20 16.10 -23.11
C LYS A 139 19.95 16.17 -24.00
N ARG A 140 18.75 16.14 -23.43
CA ARG A 140 17.48 16.24 -24.18
C ARG A 140 16.95 17.68 -24.29
N CYS A 141 17.44 18.59 -23.45
CA CYS A 141 17.11 20.02 -23.48
C CYS A 141 18.15 20.88 -24.23
N LYS A 142 18.95 20.30 -25.12
CA LYS A 142 19.86 21.02 -26.04
C LYS A 142 19.53 20.69 -27.48
#